data_AF-A0A9J6C6I4-F1
#
_entry.id   AF-A0A9J6C6I4-F1
#
_cell.length_a   1.000
_cell.length_b   1.000
_cell.length_c   1.000
_cell.angle_alpha   90.00
_cell.angle_beta   90.00
_cell.angle_gamma   90.00
#
_symmetry.space_group_name_H-M   'P 1'
#
loop_
_entity.id
_entity.type
_entity.pdbx_description
1 polymer ?
#
loop_
_entity_poly.entity_id
_entity_poly.type
_entity_poly.pdbx_seq_one_letter_code
_entity_poly.pdbx_strand_id
1 'polypeptide(L)'
;MNKIATKGRNFLLLGQCLPCTKQNAAKVRVRRMVLDTNINMYFREDKMFYVHDPNKICKSGDIVLIKELEKKLTTLITHSVEEIVFPLGDVTDPITNKKCVVGKYRDQIEEANQLYGKKETAFDYEKAPPRGKLEGKQDFSHGITYLKYHESEEEQPFGIQ
;
A
#
# COMPACT_ATOMS: atom_id res chain seq x y z
N MET A 1 5.08 -15.92 -36.66
CA MET A 1 5.00 -14.44 -36.64
C MET A 1 4.03 -14.01 -35.55
N ASN A 2 4.54 -13.74 -34.35
CA ASN A 2 3.69 -13.34 -33.22
C ASN A 2 3.36 -11.86 -33.37
N LYS A 3 2.09 -11.57 -33.67
CA LYS A 3 1.56 -10.20 -33.63
C LYS A 3 1.54 -9.74 -32.17
N ILE A 4 2.55 -9.00 -31.76
CA ILE A 4 2.50 -8.19 -30.54
C ILE A 4 1.44 -7.12 -30.83
N ALA A 5 0.27 -7.25 -30.21
CA ALA A 5 -0.80 -6.28 -30.31
C ALA A 5 -0.38 -5.04 -29.51
N THR A 6 0.37 -4.14 -30.14
CA THR A 6 0.72 -2.83 -29.58
C THR A 6 -0.53 -1.96 -29.57
N LYS A 7 -1.43 -2.15 -28.60
CA LYS A 7 -2.60 -1.28 -28.43
C LYS A 7 -2.99 -1.11 -26.97
N GLY A 8 -2.14 -0.41 -26.26
CA GLY A 8 -2.41 0.20 -24.96
C GLY A 8 -1.17 0.98 -24.58
N ARG A 9 -1.28 2.29 -24.37
CA ARG A 9 -0.24 3.00 -23.62
C ARG A 9 -0.15 2.28 -22.29
N ASN A 10 1.00 1.72 -21.92
CA ASN A 10 1.19 1.11 -20.60
C ASN A 10 1.05 2.21 -19.54
N PHE A 11 -0.19 2.49 -19.15
CA PHE A 11 -0.50 3.47 -18.14
C PHE A 11 -0.13 2.87 -16.80
N LEU A 12 1.10 3.19 -16.38
CA LEU A 12 1.55 3.00 -15.02
C LEU A 12 1.02 4.15 -14.18
N LEU A 13 0.39 3.82 -13.07
CA LEU A 13 -0.08 4.79 -12.09
C LEU A 13 0.51 4.44 -10.73
N LEU A 14 0.89 5.46 -9.98
CA LEU A 14 1.32 5.31 -8.59
C LEU A 14 0.18 5.76 -7.68
N GLY A 15 -0.11 4.96 -6.67
CA GLY A 15 -1.19 5.24 -5.75
C GLY A 15 -0.95 4.63 -4.37
N GLN A 16 -1.83 4.98 -3.44
CA GLN A 16 -1.81 4.43 -2.10
C GLN A 16 -2.89 3.35 -1.97
N CYS A 17 -2.54 2.20 -1.41
CA CYS A 17 -3.48 1.15 -1.10
C CYS A 17 -4.43 1.59 0.03
N LEU A 18 -5.72 1.36 -0.16
CA LEU A 18 -6.81 1.59 0.77
C LEU A 18 -7.36 0.24 1.25
N PRO A 19 -7.99 0.21 2.44
CA PRO A 19 -8.72 -0.97 2.87
C PRO A 19 -9.81 -1.33 1.85
N CYS A 20 -9.88 -2.63 1.52
CA CYS A 20 -10.79 -3.16 0.53
C CYS A 20 -11.56 -4.35 1.10
N THR A 21 -12.87 -4.38 0.90
CA THR A 21 -13.74 -5.50 1.31
C THR A 21 -13.75 -6.62 0.26
N LYS A 22 -13.33 -6.34 -0.97
CA LYS A 22 -13.44 -7.31 -2.07
C LYS A 22 -12.34 -8.36 -1.99
N GLN A 23 -12.73 -9.62 -2.18
CA GLN A 23 -11.79 -10.72 -2.29
C GLN A 23 -10.96 -10.59 -3.58
N ASN A 24 -9.67 -10.96 -3.50
CA ASN A 24 -8.71 -10.98 -4.61
C ASN A 24 -8.51 -9.63 -5.34
N ALA A 25 -8.82 -8.52 -4.66
CA ALA A 25 -8.67 -7.18 -5.20
C ALA A 25 -8.23 -6.18 -4.13
N ALA A 26 -7.31 -5.31 -4.50
CA ALA A 26 -6.91 -4.15 -3.72
C ALA A 26 -7.62 -2.89 -4.23
N LYS A 27 -7.91 -1.95 -3.34
CA LYS A 27 -8.43 -0.63 -3.69
C LYS A 27 -7.27 0.36 -3.63
N VAL A 28 -6.98 1.06 -4.72
CA VAL A 28 -5.86 1.99 -4.79
C VAL A 28 -6.35 3.40 -5.10
N ARG A 29 -5.90 4.36 -4.31
CA ARG A 29 -6.16 5.79 -4.50
C ARG A 29 -4.99 6.43 -5.25
N VAL A 30 -5.25 6.87 -6.46
CA VAL A 30 -4.32 7.63 -7.30
C VAL A 30 -4.68 9.10 -7.21
N ARG A 31 -3.74 9.91 -6.75
CA ARG A 31 -3.91 11.35 -6.61
C ARG A 31 -3.40 12.07 -7.85
N ARG A 32 -4.23 12.92 -8.45
CA ARG A 32 -3.85 13.77 -9.58
C ARG A 32 -4.00 15.24 -9.21
N MET A 33 -3.17 16.08 -9.82
CA MET A 33 -3.30 17.53 -9.71
C MET A 33 -4.13 18.02 -10.90
N VAL A 34 -5.29 18.61 -10.62
CA VAL A 34 -6.20 19.18 -11.62
C VAL A 34 -6.15 20.70 -11.52
N LEU A 35 -5.96 21.37 -12.65
CA LEU A 35 -5.96 22.82 -12.72
C LEU A 35 -7.39 23.34 -12.68
N ASP A 36 -7.69 24.23 -11.73
CA ASP A 36 -8.87 25.09 -11.79
C ASP A 36 -8.49 26.35 -12.59
N THR A 37 -9.14 26.56 -13.74
CA THR A 37 -8.87 27.68 -14.65
C THR A 37 -9.40 29.02 -14.14
N ASN A 38 -10.32 29.04 -13.19
CA ASN A 38 -10.85 30.30 -12.64
C ASN A 38 -9.85 30.95 -11.67
N ILE A 39 -9.13 30.12 -10.91
CA ILE A 39 -8.17 30.54 -9.87
C ILE A 39 -6.73 30.34 -10.36
N ASN A 40 -6.53 29.63 -11.48
CA ASN A 40 -5.23 29.20 -12.00
C ASN A 40 -4.39 28.45 -10.95
N MET A 41 -5.04 27.59 -10.16
CA MET A 41 -4.42 26.81 -9.09
C MET A 41 -4.69 25.32 -9.27
N TYR A 42 -3.69 24.50 -8.94
CA TYR A 42 -3.84 23.04 -8.97
C TYR A 42 -4.41 22.51 -7.66
N PHE A 43 -5.51 21.77 -7.75
CA PHE A 43 -6.13 21.06 -6.65
C PHE A 43 -5.92 19.56 -6.77
N ARG A 44 -6.01 18.90 -5.62
CA ARG A 44 -5.80 17.46 -5.48
C ARG A 44 -7.12 16.73 -5.74
N GLU A 45 -7.17 15.96 -6.82
CA GLU A 45 -8.29 15.07 -7.15
C GLU A 45 -7.88 13.61 -6.93
N ASP A 46 -8.63 12.88 -6.12
CA ASP A 46 -8.37 11.47 -5.81
C ASP A 46 -9.25 10.57 -6.68
N LYS A 47 -8.64 9.67 -7.47
CA LYS A 47 -9.33 8.65 -8.26
C LYS A 47 -9.07 7.27 -7.68
N MET A 48 -10.13 6.48 -7.53
CA MET A 48 -10.05 5.14 -6.94
C MET A 48 -10.06 4.08 -8.04
N PHE A 49 -9.11 3.15 -7.98
CA PHE A 49 -8.98 2.03 -8.89
C PHE A 49 -9.10 0.72 -8.12
N TYR A 50 -9.78 -0.27 -8.71
CA TYR A 50 -9.73 -1.64 -8.23
C TYR A 50 -8.71 -2.42 -9.03
N VAL A 51 -7.81 -3.06 -8.28
CA VAL A 51 -6.61 -3.68 -8.79
C VAL A 51 -6.65 -5.17 -8.47
N HIS A 52 -6.28 -6.00 -9.43
CA HIS A 52 -6.19 -7.43 -9.23
C HIS A 52 -5.01 -7.76 -8.30
N ASP A 53 -5.32 -8.38 -7.15
CA ASP A 53 -4.33 -8.85 -6.18
C ASP A 53 -4.84 -10.17 -5.54
N PRO A 54 -4.66 -11.32 -6.22
CA PRO A 54 -5.15 -12.61 -5.73
C PRO A 54 -4.38 -13.09 -4.49
N ASN A 55 -3.11 -12.72 -4.36
CA ASN A 55 -2.25 -13.15 -3.26
C ASN A 55 -2.30 -12.20 -2.04
N LYS A 56 -3.08 -11.12 -2.12
CA LYS A 56 -3.21 -10.08 -1.07
C LYS A 56 -1.84 -9.57 -0.60
N ILE A 57 -0.95 -9.34 -1.56
CA ILE A 57 0.41 -8.85 -1.27
C ILE A 57 0.34 -7.40 -0.79
N CYS A 58 -0.58 -6.61 -1.37
CA CYS A 58 -0.79 -5.23 -0.98
C CYS A 58 -1.53 -5.14 0.36
N LYS A 59 -1.04 -4.29 1.25
CA LYS A 59 -1.70 -3.99 2.51
C LYS A 59 -2.05 -2.51 2.59
N SER A 60 -2.95 -2.15 3.51
CA SER A 60 -3.46 -0.77 3.61
C SER A 60 -2.34 0.23 3.88
N GLY A 61 -2.31 1.33 3.13
CA GLY A 61 -1.33 2.40 3.31
C GLY A 61 -0.02 2.24 2.53
N ASP A 62 0.23 1.10 1.91
CA ASP A 62 1.38 0.90 1.02
C ASP A 62 1.28 1.80 -0.22
N ILE A 63 2.41 2.25 -0.73
CA ILE A 63 2.50 2.95 -2.02
C ILE A 63 2.84 1.92 -3.08
N VAL A 64 1.96 1.79 -4.06
CA VAL A 64 1.97 0.72 -5.06
C VAL A 64 1.97 1.29 -6.47
N LEU A 65 2.67 0.59 -7.35
CA LEU A 65 2.65 0.82 -8.79
C LEU A 65 1.62 -0.13 -9.42
N ILE A 66 0.67 0.45 -10.14
CA ILE A 66 -0.41 -0.29 -10.80
C ILE A 66 -0.31 -0.12 -12.30
N LYS A 67 -0.64 -1.18 -13.03
CA LYS A 67 -0.58 -1.25 -14.48
C LYS A 67 -1.94 -1.60 -15.04
N GLU A 68 -2.34 -0.93 -16.12
CA GLU A 68 -3.59 -1.27 -16.82
C GLU A 68 -3.51 -2.66 -17.46
N LEU A 69 -4.57 -3.47 -17.29
CA LEU A 69 -4.66 -4.80 -17.88
C LEU A 69 -5.08 -4.72 -19.35
N GLU A 70 -4.53 -5.59 -20.20
CA GLU A 70 -4.91 -5.67 -21.63
C GLU A 70 -6.41 -5.99 -21.80
N LYS A 71 -6.95 -6.80 -20.90
CA LYS A 71 -8.36 -7.15 -20.81
C LYS A 71 -8.84 -6.95 -19.39
N LYS A 72 -9.92 -6.18 -19.22
CA LYS A 72 -10.58 -6.01 -17.92
C LYS A 72 -11.08 -7.37 -17.44
N LEU A 73 -10.68 -7.79 -16.25
CA LEU A 73 -11.11 -9.07 -15.66
C LEU A 73 -12.59 -9.05 -15.28
N THR A 74 -13.02 -7.94 -14.69
CA THR A 74 -14.42 -7.68 -14.33
C THR A 74 -14.78 -6.25 -14.69
N THR A 75 -16.03 -5.85 -14.51
CA THR A 75 -16.49 -4.47 -14.74
C THR A 75 -15.71 -3.45 -13.91
N LEU A 76 -15.20 -3.85 -12.73
CA LEU A 76 -14.54 -2.95 -11.78
C LEU A 76 -13.01 -3.12 -11.76
N ILE A 77 -12.52 -4.36 -11.91
CA ILE A 77 -11.08 -4.65 -11.88
C ILE A 77 -10.47 -4.35 -13.25
N THR A 78 -9.70 -3.27 -13.29
CA THR A 78 -9.14 -2.68 -14.53
C THR A 78 -7.63 -2.73 -14.58
N HIS A 79 -6.97 -2.77 -13.42
CA HIS A 79 -5.52 -2.72 -13.28
C HIS A 79 -5.00 -3.95 -12.53
N SER A 80 -3.71 -4.24 -12.65
CA SER A 80 -2.97 -5.19 -11.83
C SER A 80 -1.90 -4.48 -11.00
N VAL A 81 -1.53 -5.08 -9.87
CA VAL A 81 -0.38 -4.63 -9.08
C VAL A 81 0.88 -5.08 -9.81
N GLU A 82 1.78 -4.14 -10.13
CA GLU A 82 3.09 -4.45 -10.70
C GLU A 82 4.12 -4.61 -9.58
N GLU A 83 4.18 -3.63 -8.67
CA GLU A 83 5.20 -3.57 -7.62
C GLU A 83 4.70 -2.78 -6.40
N ILE A 84 5.17 -3.17 -5.20
CA ILE A 84 5.03 -2.37 -3.98
C ILE A 84 6.29 -1.50 -3.85
N VAL A 85 6.14 -0.21 -4.16
CA VAL A 85 7.26 0.74 -4.20
C VAL A 85 7.70 1.12 -2.80
N PHE A 86 6.75 1.48 -1.93
CA PHE A 86 7.04 1.82 -0.53
C PHE A 86 6.07 1.12 0.42
N PRO A 87 6.54 0.11 1.17
CA PRO A 87 5.72 -0.52 2.20
C PRO A 87 5.56 0.44 3.39
N LEU A 88 4.38 0.43 4.01
CA LEU A 88 4.10 1.23 5.19
C LEU A 88 5.00 0.79 6.36
N GLY A 89 5.76 1.72 6.94
CA GLY A 89 6.61 1.49 8.12
C GLY A 89 8.03 1.02 7.82
N ASP A 90 8.30 0.47 6.63
CA ASP A 90 9.62 -0.09 6.27
C ASP A 90 10.20 0.47 4.97
N VAL A 91 10.21 1.80 4.87
CA VAL A 91 10.67 2.50 3.67
C VAL A 91 12.18 2.33 3.48
N THR A 92 12.55 1.94 2.28
CA THR A 92 13.94 1.95 1.79
C THR A 92 14.11 3.15 0.87
N ASP A 93 15.15 3.95 1.10
CA ASP A 93 15.50 5.04 0.19
C ASP A 93 15.99 4.47 -1.15
N PRO A 94 15.37 4.82 -2.29
CA PRO A 94 15.74 4.25 -3.59
C PRO A 94 17.14 4.69 -4.08
N ILE A 95 17.72 5.76 -3.53
CA ILE A 95 19.04 6.24 -3.95
C ILE A 95 20.15 5.48 -3.22
N THR A 96 20.08 5.41 -1.90
CA THR A 96 21.13 4.80 -1.06
C THR A 96 20.87 3.33 -0.70
N ASN A 97 19.66 2.82 -0.96
CA ASN A 97 19.17 1.52 -0.48
C ASN A 97 19.20 1.35 1.05
N LYS A 98 19.31 2.45 1.80
CA LYS A 98 19.27 2.43 3.26
C LYS A 98 17.84 2.56 3.78
N LYS A 99 17.56 1.91 4.91
CA LYS A 99 16.28 2.08 5.60
C LYS A 99 16.21 3.47 6.23
N CYS A 100 15.08 4.12 6.05
CA CYS A 100 14.87 5.48 6.55
C CYS A 100 13.56 5.58 7.32
N VAL A 101 13.53 6.55 8.22
CA VAL A 101 12.33 6.93 8.97
C VAL A 101 12.16 8.42 8.81
N VAL A 102 11.11 8.79 8.06
CA VAL A 102 10.78 10.17 7.71
C VAL A 102 11.93 10.84 6.95
N GLY A 103 12.82 11.55 7.65
CA GLY A 103 13.94 12.30 7.06
C GLY A 103 15.32 11.88 7.59
N LYS A 104 15.41 10.79 8.36
CA LYS A 104 16.66 10.30 8.93
C LYS A 104 16.88 8.83 8.57
N TYR A 105 18.13 8.46 8.31
CA TYR A 105 18.49 7.05 8.14
C TYR A 105 18.47 6.34 9.49
N ARG A 106 18.12 5.04 9.49
CA ARG A 106 18.10 4.24 10.73
C ARG A 106 19.49 4.17 11.37
N ASP A 107 20.53 3.98 10.56
CA ASP A 107 21.93 3.95 11.01
C ASP A 107 22.31 5.21 11.81
N GLN A 108 21.91 6.39 11.32
CA GLN A 108 22.21 7.67 11.98
C GLN A 108 21.47 7.83 13.32
N ILE A 109 20.26 7.28 13.41
CA ILE A 109 19.49 7.27 14.66
C ILE A 109 20.20 6.35 15.66
N GLU A 110 20.74 5.22 15.22
CA GLU A 110 21.48 4.28 16.07
C GLU A 110 22.81 4.88 16.55
N GLU A 111 23.58 5.51 15.67
CA GLU A 111 24.80 6.23 16.03
C GLU A 111 24.52 7.33 17.07
N ALA A 112 23.45 8.11 16.88
CA ALA A 112 23.04 9.12 17.84
C ALA A 112 22.62 8.50 19.18
N ASN A 113 21.89 7.38 19.16
CA ASN A 113 21.50 6.66 20.38
C ASN A 113 22.72 6.09 21.12
N GLN A 114 23.76 5.66 20.42
CA GLN A 114 25.01 5.20 21.03
C GLN A 114 25.77 6.37 21.67
N LEU A 115 25.83 7.52 20.99
CA LEU A 115 26.56 8.70 21.47
C LEU A 115 25.89 9.37 22.68
N TYR A 116 24.57 9.53 22.64
CA TYR A 116 23.80 10.25 23.67
C TYR A 116 23.12 9.34 24.71
N GLY A 117 23.24 8.02 24.55
CA GLY A 117 22.59 7.01 25.38
C GLY A 117 21.20 6.62 24.89
N LYS A 118 20.97 5.30 24.73
CA LYS A 118 19.67 4.76 24.30
C LYS A 118 18.67 4.87 25.45
N LYS A 119 17.53 5.51 25.19
CA LYS A 119 16.39 5.49 26.12
C LYS A 119 15.78 4.09 26.17
N GLU A 120 15.30 3.66 27.33
CA GLU A 120 14.60 2.36 27.47
C GLU A 120 13.34 2.27 26.60
N THR A 121 12.70 3.41 26.34
CA THR A 121 11.51 3.52 25.48
C THR A 121 11.85 3.66 23.99
N ALA A 122 13.13 3.66 23.61
CA ALA A 122 13.53 3.81 22.22
C ALA A 122 13.06 2.61 21.39
N PHE A 123 12.58 2.88 20.18
CA PHE A 123 12.16 1.83 19.26
C PHE A 123 13.37 1.05 18.75
N ASP A 124 13.27 -0.27 18.77
CA ASP A 124 14.31 -1.18 18.31
C ASP A 124 13.92 -1.76 16.95
N TYR A 125 14.62 -1.35 15.89
CA TYR A 125 14.28 -1.71 14.52
C TYR A 125 14.66 -3.16 14.19
N GLU A 126 15.73 -3.70 14.80
CA GLU A 126 16.19 -5.08 14.57
C GLU A 126 15.20 -6.12 15.11
N LYS A 127 14.62 -5.82 16.28
CA LYS A 127 13.62 -6.69 16.90
C LYS A 127 12.21 -6.48 16.33
N ALA A 128 11.95 -5.34 15.71
CA ALA A 128 10.62 -5.01 15.22
C ALA A 128 10.31 -5.78 13.92
N PRO A 129 9.06 -6.24 13.75
CA PRO A 129 8.62 -6.70 12.43
C PRO A 129 8.69 -5.55 11.42
N PRO A 130 8.90 -5.83 10.11
CA PRO A 130 9.09 -4.80 9.09
C PRO A 130 8.00 -3.72 9.11
N ARG A 131 6.73 -4.11 9.14
CA ARG A 131 5.58 -3.18 9.14
C ARG A 131 5.28 -2.56 10.52
N GLY A 132 6.07 -2.89 11.53
CA GLY A 132 5.90 -2.46 12.91
C GLY A 132 4.84 -3.24 13.70
N LYS A 133 4.66 -2.85 14.97
CA LYS A 133 3.87 -3.61 15.96
C LYS A 133 2.35 -3.63 15.73
N LEU A 134 1.83 -2.84 14.77
CA LEU A 134 0.39 -2.69 14.52
C LEU A 134 -0.16 -3.71 13.52
N GLU A 135 0.72 -4.39 12.79
CA GLU A 135 0.36 -5.48 11.88
C GLU A 135 -0.35 -6.60 12.66
N GLY A 136 -1.54 -7.00 12.20
CA GLY A 136 -2.35 -8.05 12.84
C GLY A 136 -3.12 -7.62 14.09
N LYS A 137 -2.96 -6.37 14.56
CA LYS A 137 -3.77 -5.81 15.68
C LYS A 137 -4.84 -4.83 15.21
N GLN A 138 -4.45 -3.88 14.36
CA GLN A 138 -5.36 -2.88 13.78
C GLN A 138 -5.40 -2.98 12.26
N ASP A 139 -4.33 -3.48 11.64
CA ASP A 139 -4.28 -3.75 10.21
C ASP A 139 -4.56 -5.23 9.94
N PHE A 140 -5.76 -5.52 9.42
CA PHE A 140 -6.24 -6.84 9.05
C PHE A 140 -6.29 -7.06 7.53
N SER A 141 -5.62 -6.20 6.74
CA SER A 141 -5.74 -6.20 5.26
C SER A 141 -5.35 -7.53 4.60
N HIS A 142 -4.48 -8.30 5.26
CA HIS A 142 -3.99 -9.59 4.78
C HIS A 142 -4.93 -10.76 5.14
N GLY A 143 -5.82 -10.58 6.12
CA GLY A 143 -6.75 -11.60 6.58
C GLY A 143 -7.81 -11.95 5.53
N ILE A 144 -8.38 -13.15 5.63
CA ILE A 144 -9.61 -13.49 4.92
C ILE A 144 -10.76 -12.85 5.71
N THR A 145 -11.26 -11.74 5.19
CA THR A 145 -12.45 -11.08 5.71
C THR A 145 -13.70 -11.78 5.16
N TYR A 146 -14.67 -12.02 6.05
CA TYR A 146 -16.00 -12.53 5.71
C TYR A 146 -17.05 -11.58 6.27
N LEU A 147 -18.23 -11.54 5.61
CA LEU A 147 -19.40 -10.91 6.18
C LEU A 147 -19.85 -11.74 7.38
N LYS A 148 -19.99 -11.10 8.54
CA LYS A 148 -20.54 -11.77 9.72
C LYS A 148 -22.04 -11.99 9.50
N TYR A 149 -22.46 -13.25 9.42
CA TYR A 149 -23.88 -13.59 9.56
C TYR A 149 -24.23 -13.67 11.05
N HIS A 150 -25.47 -13.31 11.41
CA HIS A 150 -25.91 -13.17 12.81
C HIS A 150 -25.95 -14.48 13.63
N GLU A 151 -25.52 -15.62 13.09
CA GLU A 151 -25.82 -16.96 13.65
C GLU A 151 -24.58 -17.79 14.04
N SER A 152 -23.35 -17.28 13.94
CA SER A 152 -22.16 -18.07 14.29
C SER A 152 -21.73 -17.83 15.74
N GLU A 153 -21.76 -18.87 16.57
CA GLU A 153 -21.30 -18.87 17.98
C GLU A 153 -19.77 -18.84 18.14
N GLU A 154 -19.01 -18.86 17.04
CA GLU A 154 -17.54 -18.85 17.05
C GLU A 154 -16.96 -17.43 17.20
N GLU A 155 -15.84 -17.32 17.91
CA GLU A 155 -15.11 -16.06 18.07
C GLU A 155 -14.34 -15.74 16.78
N GLN A 156 -14.76 -14.66 16.11
CA GLN A 156 -14.47 -14.37 14.71
C GLN A 156 -13.61 -13.10 14.58
N PRO A 157 -12.27 -13.18 14.68
CA PRO A 157 -11.39 -12.01 14.83
C PRO A 157 -11.27 -11.12 13.58
N PHE A 158 -11.67 -11.61 12.40
CA PHE A 158 -11.55 -10.89 11.12
C PHE A 158 -12.92 -10.64 10.43
N GLY A 159 -14.03 -10.88 11.14
CA GLY A 159 -15.37 -10.64 10.62
C GLY A 159 -15.67 -9.14 10.48
N ILE A 160 -16.21 -8.75 9.33
CA ILE A 160 -16.74 -7.39 9.12
C ILE A 160 -18.24 -7.45 9.42
N GLN A 161 -18.71 -6.60 10.35
CA GLN A 161 -20.13 -6.48 10.70
C GLN A 161 -20.88 -5.60 9.72
#